data_AF-A0A958K4K8-F1
#
_entry.id   AF-A0A958K4K8-F1
#
_cell.length_a   1.000
_cell.length_b   1.000
_cell.length_c   1.000
_cell.angle_alpha   90.00
_cell.angle_beta   90.00
_cell.angle_gamma   90.00
#
_symmetry.space_group_name_H-M   'P 1'
#
loop_
_entity.id
_entity.type
_entity.pdbx_description
1 polymer ?
#
loop_
_entity_poly.entity_id
_entity_poly.type
_entity_poly.pdbx_seq_one_letter_code
_entity_poly.pdbx_strand_id
1 'polypeptide(L)'
;MSESQEGKPNAPKTTKTNFSDSKANIKVFGIGGAGVNAVNNMINSGLEGVEFFAANTDAQALSSCNAKNLIQVGSEITRGLGAGADPDIGYAAAQESIEEIRAGLQGADMVFITAGMGGGTGTLGSSVVAEVARELGCLTVGVVTKPFLFEGKRRMRNADRGIEELRRQVDTLITIPNQRLLSVAGRN
;
A
#
# COMPACT_ATOMS: atom_id res chain seq x y z
N MET A 1 -11.82 43.75 -65.44
CA MET A 1 -12.90 43.06 -64.70
C MET A 1 -12.47 41.60 -64.58
N SER A 2 -11.57 41.26 -63.67
CA SER A 2 -11.79 40.97 -62.25
C SER A 2 -12.87 39.91 -62.02
N GLU A 3 -12.46 38.69 -61.69
CA GLU A 3 -13.08 37.95 -60.60
C GLU A 3 -12.09 36.92 -60.07
N SER A 4 -11.57 37.26 -58.90
CA SER A 4 -10.70 36.51 -58.01
C SER A 4 -11.45 35.32 -57.42
N GLN A 5 -10.85 34.12 -57.48
CA GLN A 5 -11.33 32.97 -56.71
C GLN A 5 -11.00 33.20 -55.23
N GLU A 6 -12.02 33.49 -54.43
CA GLU A 6 -11.93 33.54 -52.97
C GLU A 6 -11.72 32.13 -52.40
N GLY A 7 -10.59 31.94 -51.73
CA GLY A 7 -10.31 30.77 -50.91
C GLY A 7 -11.23 30.73 -49.69
N LYS A 8 -12.02 29.67 -49.57
CA LYS A 8 -12.83 29.42 -48.37
C LYS A 8 -11.92 29.30 -47.13
N PRO A 9 -12.27 29.91 -45.99
CA PRO A 9 -11.49 29.79 -44.78
C PRO A 9 -11.56 28.35 -44.25
N ASN A 10 -10.39 27.75 -44.03
CA ASN A 10 -10.28 26.47 -43.33
C ASN A 10 -10.87 26.63 -41.93
N ALA A 11 -11.94 25.89 -41.63
CA ALA A 11 -12.46 25.79 -40.28
C ALA A 11 -11.34 25.31 -39.33
N PRO A 12 -11.23 25.85 -38.10
CA PRO A 12 -10.27 25.34 -37.13
C PRO A 12 -10.57 23.86 -36.90
N LYS A 13 -9.58 23.00 -37.22
CA LYS A 13 -9.64 21.59 -36.84
C LYS A 13 -9.75 21.55 -35.33
N THR A 14 -10.92 21.23 -34.81
CA THR A 14 -11.11 20.90 -33.40
C THR A 14 -10.25 19.68 -33.10
N THR A 15 -9.05 19.92 -32.58
CA THR A 15 -8.24 18.91 -31.93
C THR A 15 -9.08 18.44 -30.74
N LYS A 16 -9.82 17.35 -30.93
CA LYS A 16 -10.37 16.59 -29.80
C LYS A 16 -9.16 16.06 -29.06
N THR A 17 -8.74 16.76 -28.01
CA THR A 17 -7.77 16.23 -27.06
C THR A 17 -8.47 15.05 -26.40
N ASN A 18 -8.18 13.84 -26.87
CA ASN A 18 -8.66 12.61 -26.25
C ASN A 18 -8.03 12.51 -24.87
N PHE A 19 -8.80 12.78 -23.82
CA PHE A 19 -8.42 12.56 -22.41
C PHE A 19 -8.43 11.06 -22.02
N SER A 20 -8.38 10.13 -22.98
CA SER A 20 -8.73 8.72 -22.74
C SER A 20 -7.60 7.76 -22.39
N ASP A 21 -6.31 8.17 -22.39
CA ASP A 21 -5.23 7.17 -22.46
C ASP A 21 -4.23 7.16 -21.28
N SER A 22 -4.38 8.01 -20.25
CA SER A 22 -3.55 7.90 -19.04
C SER A 22 -4.37 7.29 -17.90
N LYS A 23 -4.42 5.96 -17.85
CA LYS A 23 -4.91 5.24 -16.68
C LYS A 23 -3.86 5.43 -15.58
N ALA A 24 -4.26 5.99 -14.44
CA ALA A 24 -3.36 6.17 -13.30
C ALA A 24 -2.79 4.81 -12.86
N ASN A 25 -1.48 4.74 -12.64
CA ASN A 25 -0.79 3.57 -12.14
C ASN A 25 -0.95 3.47 -10.62
N ILE A 26 -1.86 2.60 -10.19
CA ILE A 26 -2.19 2.42 -8.78
C ILE A 26 -1.55 1.13 -8.27
N LYS A 27 -0.80 1.24 -7.17
CA LYS A 27 -0.20 0.10 -6.47
C LYS A 27 -0.84 -0.11 -5.10
N VAL A 28 -1.11 -1.36 -4.75
CA VAL A 28 -1.57 -1.77 -3.42
C VAL A 28 -0.46 -2.57 -2.76
N PHE A 29 0.09 -2.05 -1.66
CA PHE A 29 1.23 -2.61 -0.96
C PHE A 29 0.80 -3.12 0.43
N GLY A 30 0.69 -4.44 0.56
CA GLY A 30 0.39 -5.11 1.83
C GLY A 30 1.65 -5.47 2.59
N ILE A 31 1.79 -5.04 3.84
CA ILE A 31 2.97 -5.34 4.66
C ILE A 31 2.62 -6.03 5.99
N GLY A 32 3.38 -7.07 6.32
CA GLY A 32 3.13 -7.97 7.45
C GLY A 32 1.93 -8.88 7.22
N GLY A 33 1.73 -9.87 8.10
CA GLY A 33 0.74 -10.94 7.89
C GLY A 33 -0.69 -10.44 7.59
N ALA A 34 -1.17 -9.43 8.31
CA ALA A 34 -2.50 -8.86 8.06
C ALA A 34 -2.59 -8.10 6.72
N GLY A 35 -1.52 -7.40 6.33
CA GLY A 35 -1.44 -6.72 5.03
C GLY A 35 -1.42 -7.71 3.88
N VAL A 36 -0.61 -8.77 4.00
CA VAL A 36 -0.55 -9.90 3.05
C VAL A 36 -1.93 -10.56 2.90
N ASN A 37 -2.61 -10.83 4.03
CA ASN A 37 -3.95 -11.39 4.00
C ASN A 37 -4.98 -10.46 3.33
N ALA A 38 -4.89 -9.15 3.56
CA ALA A 38 -5.76 -8.19 2.90
C ALA A 38 -5.53 -8.17 1.38
N VAL A 39 -4.27 -8.22 0.93
CA VAL A 39 -3.91 -8.33 -0.50
C VAL A 39 -4.48 -9.60 -1.12
N ASN A 40 -4.32 -10.75 -0.47
CA ASN A 40 -4.92 -12.01 -0.93
C ASN A 40 -6.43 -11.89 -1.09
N ASN A 41 -7.13 -11.27 -0.14
CA ASN A 41 -8.57 -11.08 -0.21
C ASN A 41 -8.98 -10.18 -1.39
N MET A 42 -8.24 -9.10 -1.64
CA MET A 42 -8.48 -8.21 -2.79
C MET A 42 -8.29 -8.94 -4.12
N ILE A 43 -7.23 -9.73 -4.25
CA ILE A 43 -6.98 -10.57 -5.43
C ILE A 43 -8.11 -11.59 -5.63
N ASN A 44 -8.48 -12.32 -4.57
CA ASN A 44 -9.52 -13.34 -4.64
C ASN A 44 -10.91 -12.75 -4.93
N SER A 45 -11.14 -11.48 -4.57
CA SER A 45 -12.38 -10.76 -4.90
C SER A 45 -12.43 -10.25 -6.35
N GLY A 46 -11.35 -10.38 -7.12
CA GLY A 46 -11.28 -9.91 -8.50
C GLY A 46 -11.09 -8.40 -8.63
N LEU A 47 -10.41 -7.76 -7.67
CA LEU A 47 -10.10 -6.33 -7.79
C LEU A 47 -9.12 -6.09 -8.96
N GLU A 48 -9.58 -5.35 -9.97
CA GLU A 48 -8.81 -5.02 -11.17
C GLU A 48 -8.31 -3.57 -11.17
N GLY A 49 -7.36 -3.27 -12.06
CA GLY A 49 -6.86 -1.92 -12.28
C GLY A 49 -5.83 -1.44 -11.26
N VAL A 50 -5.32 -2.35 -10.43
CA VAL A 50 -4.23 -2.08 -9.46
C VAL A 50 -3.17 -3.16 -9.55
N GLU A 51 -1.93 -2.82 -9.20
CA GLU A 51 -0.84 -3.77 -9.06
C GLU A 51 -0.64 -4.13 -7.58
N PHE A 52 -0.57 -5.43 -7.27
CA PHE A 52 -0.44 -5.91 -5.90
C PHE A 52 0.99 -6.24 -5.53
N PHE A 53 1.40 -5.74 -4.37
CA PHE A 53 2.67 -6.02 -3.71
C PHE A 53 2.39 -6.58 -2.31
N ALA A 54 3.18 -7.56 -1.91
CA ALA A 54 3.14 -8.14 -0.58
C ALA A 54 4.54 -8.19 0.00
N ALA A 55 4.71 -7.70 1.22
CA ALA A 55 5.97 -7.69 1.94
C ALA A 55 5.84 -8.32 3.32
N ASN A 56 6.76 -9.21 3.69
CA ASN A 56 6.80 -9.77 5.03
C ASN A 56 8.21 -10.25 5.40
N THR A 57 8.51 -10.25 6.71
CA THR A 57 9.74 -10.84 7.26
C THR A 57 9.63 -12.36 7.42
N ASP A 58 8.40 -12.88 7.49
CA ASP A 58 8.12 -14.31 7.56
C ASP A 58 7.98 -14.88 6.15
N ALA A 59 8.95 -15.71 5.75
CA ALA A 59 9.02 -16.31 4.42
C ALA A 59 7.88 -17.32 4.17
N GLN A 60 7.40 -18.01 5.22
CA GLN A 60 6.29 -18.95 5.10
C GLN A 60 4.97 -18.23 4.87
N ALA A 61 4.74 -17.15 5.61
CA ALA A 61 3.57 -16.32 5.38
C ALA A 61 3.57 -15.72 3.95
N LEU A 62 4.74 -15.28 3.48
CA LEU A 62 4.87 -14.69 2.15
C LEU A 62 4.68 -15.70 1.01
N SER A 63 5.14 -16.95 1.15
CA SER A 63 4.99 -17.98 0.12
C SER A 63 3.54 -18.40 -0.14
N SER A 64 2.64 -18.14 0.82
CA SER A 64 1.20 -18.36 0.68
C SER A 64 0.45 -17.18 0.02
N CYS A 65 1.15 -16.12 -0.40
CA CYS A 65 0.54 -14.95 -1.02
C CYS A 65 0.29 -15.15 -2.51
N ASN A 66 -0.87 -14.69 -2.99
CA ASN A 66 -1.29 -14.75 -4.39
C ASN A 66 -0.81 -13.54 -5.20
N ALA A 67 -0.17 -12.56 -4.58
CA ALA A 67 0.38 -11.39 -5.27
C ALA A 67 1.55 -11.79 -6.17
N LYS A 68 1.68 -11.12 -7.32
CA LYS A 68 2.79 -11.36 -8.25
C LYS A 68 4.11 -10.79 -7.73
N ASN A 69 4.05 -9.69 -7.00
CA ASN A 69 5.23 -8.99 -6.50
C ASN A 69 5.39 -9.25 -5.00
N LEU A 70 6.34 -10.11 -4.65
CA LEU A 70 6.63 -10.51 -3.27
C LEU A 70 7.99 -9.95 -2.84
N ILE A 71 8.05 -9.36 -1.66
CA ILE A 71 9.27 -8.78 -1.08
C ILE A 71 9.50 -9.38 0.31
N GLN A 72 10.55 -10.18 0.45
CA GLN A 72 10.94 -10.69 1.77
C GLN A 72 11.84 -9.68 2.48
N VAL A 73 11.22 -8.82 3.28
CA VAL A 73 11.95 -7.76 3.99
C VAL A 73 12.78 -8.32 5.14
N GLY A 74 13.96 -7.76 5.39
CA GLY A 74 14.80 -8.13 6.53
C GLY A 74 15.30 -9.57 6.51
N SER A 75 15.71 -10.05 5.33
CA SER A 75 16.17 -11.43 5.15
C SER A 75 17.42 -11.72 5.99
N GLU A 76 18.30 -10.73 6.17
CA GLU A 76 19.49 -10.88 7.02
C GLU A 76 19.14 -10.77 8.51
N ILE A 77 18.37 -9.74 8.90
CA ILE A 77 18.00 -9.51 10.31
C ILE A 77 17.15 -10.64 10.88
N THR A 78 16.17 -11.13 10.11
CA THR A 78 15.18 -12.10 10.62
C THR A 78 15.44 -13.53 10.19
N ARG A 79 16.30 -13.75 9.19
CA ARG A 79 16.53 -15.07 8.57
C ARG A 79 15.24 -15.74 8.10
N GLY A 80 14.24 -14.94 7.70
CA GLY A 80 12.94 -15.40 7.23
C GLY A 80 12.00 -15.91 8.33
N LEU A 81 12.34 -15.74 9.61
CA LEU A 81 11.57 -16.24 10.77
C LEU A 81 10.55 -15.23 11.30
N GLY A 82 10.50 -14.03 10.72
CA GLY A 82 9.60 -12.97 11.14
C GLY A 82 10.20 -12.01 12.19
N ALA A 83 9.57 -10.84 12.32
CA ALA A 83 9.92 -9.81 13.31
C ALA A 83 9.33 -10.07 14.71
N GLY A 84 8.61 -11.19 14.88
CA GLY A 84 7.80 -11.44 16.07
C GLY A 84 6.78 -10.32 16.32
N ALA A 85 6.66 -9.91 17.58
CA ALA A 85 5.79 -8.80 18.01
C ALA A 85 6.58 -7.51 18.30
N ASP A 86 7.75 -7.36 17.67
CA ASP A 86 8.63 -6.21 17.85
C ASP A 86 8.58 -5.27 16.62
N PRO A 87 7.96 -4.07 16.75
CA PRO A 87 7.89 -3.12 15.66
C PRO A 87 9.24 -2.61 15.20
N ASP A 88 10.23 -2.50 16.09
CA ASP A 88 11.55 -1.95 15.75
C ASP A 88 12.34 -2.90 14.85
N ILE A 89 12.18 -4.22 15.05
CA ILE A 89 12.70 -5.23 14.11
C ILE A 89 12.00 -5.11 12.76
N GLY A 90 10.68 -4.87 12.75
CA GLY A 90 9.91 -4.65 11.51
C GLY A 90 10.38 -3.41 10.74
N TYR A 91 10.70 -2.32 11.45
CA TYR A 91 11.27 -1.11 10.87
C TYR A 91 12.64 -1.38 10.25
N ALA A 92 13.56 -1.98 11.02
CA ALA A 92 14.90 -2.28 10.56
C ALA A 92 14.90 -3.23 9.35
N ALA A 93 14.01 -4.23 9.36
CA ALA A 93 13.81 -5.14 8.23
C ALA A 93 13.32 -4.42 6.96
N ALA A 94 12.38 -3.48 7.08
CA ALA A 94 11.92 -2.72 5.94
C ALA A 94 12.99 -1.74 5.42
N GLN A 95 13.80 -1.16 6.31
CA GLN A 95 14.94 -0.32 5.95
C GLN A 95 16.06 -1.10 5.26
N GLU A 96 16.37 -2.32 5.72
CA GLU A 96 17.32 -3.24 5.05
C GLU A 96 16.94 -3.44 3.57
N SER A 97 15.64 -3.57 3.30
CA SER A 97 15.10 -3.84 1.97
C SER A 97 14.55 -2.58 1.26
N ILE A 98 15.04 -1.39 1.61
CA ILE A 98 14.51 -0.12 1.08
C ILE A 98 14.62 -0.02 -0.44
N GLU A 99 15.70 -0.52 -1.04
CA GLU A 99 15.89 -0.48 -2.50
C GLU A 99 14.90 -1.39 -3.24
N GLU A 100 14.57 -2.55 -2.67
CA GLU A 100 13.55 -3.45 -3.23
C GLU A 100 12.15 -2.82 -3.16
N ILE A 101 11.84 -2.17 -2.04
CA ILE A 101 10.59 -1.42 -1.87
C ILE A 101 10.53 -0.28 -2.90
N ARG A 102 11.60 0.50 -3.03
CA ARG A 102 11.69 1.62 -3.99
C ARG A 102 11.50 1.14 -5.42
N ALA A 103 12.20 0.08 -5.82
CA ALA A 103 12.04 -0.53 -7.14
C ALA A 103 10.60 -1.01 -7.37
N GLY A 104 9.98 -1.64 -6.37
CA GLY A 104 8.60 -2.08 -6.43
C GLY A 104 7.60 -0.93 -6.57
N LEU A 105 7.86 0.24 -5.98
CA LEU A 105 6.96 1.40 -6.03
C LEU A 105 7.18 2.32 -7.24
N GLN A 106 8.32 2.21 -7.92
CA GLN A 106 8.67 3.08 -9.06
C GLN A 106 7.54 3.19 -10.09
N GLY A 107 7.28 4.42 -10.55
CA GLY A 107 6.29 4.72 -11.59
C GLY A 107 4.82 4.66 -11.15
N ALA A 108 4.54 4.50 -9.85
CA ALA A 108 3.18 4.64 -9.33
C ALA A 108 2.75 6.11 -9.26
N ASP A 109 1.52 6.39 -9.65
CA ASP A 109 0.87 7.66 -9.39
C ASP A 109 0.27 7.67 -7.97
N MET A 110 -0.19 6.51 -7.50
CA MET A 110 -0.83 6.34 -6.21
C MET A 110 -0.46 5.01 -5.56
N VAL A 111 -0.21 5.03 -4.26
CA VAL A 111 0.12 3.85 -3.45
C VAL A 111 -0.85 3.73 -2.28
N PHE A 112 -1.57 2.61 -2.22
CA PHE A 112 -2.35 2.20 -1.06
C PHE A 112 -1.55 1.25 -0.20
N ILE A 113 -1.28 1.63 1.05
CA ILE A 113 -0.52 0.83 2.00
C ILE A 113 -1.50 0.17 2.96
N THR A 114 -1.49 -1.16 3.03
CA THR A 114 -2.37 -1.91 3.94
C THR A 114 -1.57 -2.72 4.95
N ALA A 115 -1.94 -2.59 6.23
CA ALA A 115 -1.28 -3.28 7.33
C ALA A 115 -2.22 -3.47 8.53
N GLY A 116 -1.99 -4.53 9.29
CA GLY A 116 -2.59 -4.70 10.62
C GLY A 116 -1.64 -4.18 11.69
N MET A 117 -2.09 -3.19 12.45
CA MET A 117 -1.26 -2.52 13.44
C MET A 117 -1.13 -3.33 14.73
N GLY A 118 0.03 -3.19 15.38
CA GLY A 118 0.34 -3.81 16.67
C GLY A 118 1.23 -5.06 16.59
N GLY A 119 1.42 -5.64 15.39
CA GLY A 119 2.41 -6.70 15.15
C GLY A 119 3.85 -6.17 15.04
N GLY A 120 4.80 -7.03 14.65
CA GLY A 120 6.18 -6.61 14.38
C GLY A 120 6.32 -5.93 13.03
N THR A 121 6.25 -6.70 11.94
CA THR A 121 6.55 -6.24 10.57
C THR A 121 5.72 -5.05 10.11
N GLY A 122 4.39 -5.19 10.12
CA GLY A 122 3.50 -4.20 9.51
C GLY A 122 3.43 -2.86 10.26
N THR A 123 3.70 -2.85 11.57
CA THR A 123 3.47 -1.68 12.42
C THR A 123 4.36 -0.50 12.04
N LEU A 124 5.68 -0.70 11.99
CA LEU A 124 6.62 0.34 11.57
C LEU A 124 7.23 0.08 10.18
N GLY A 125 7.16 -1.15 9.66
CA GLY A 125 7.52 -1.39 8.26
C GLY A 125 6.63 -0.59 7.30
N SER A 126 5.35 -0.41 7.63
CA SER A 126 4.43 0.38 6.80
C SER A 126 4.83 1.86 6.69
N SER A 127 5.43 2.46 7.71
CA SER A 127 5.90 3.85 7.62
C SER A 127 7.10 4.00 6.71
N VAL A 128 7.98 2.99 6.62
CA VAL A 128 9.10 2.97 5.66
C VAL A 128 8.59 2.89 4.22
N VAL A 129 7.61 2.02 3.96
CA VAL A 129 6.96 1.94 2.63
C VAL A 129 6.33 3.28 2.25
N ALA A 130 5.68 3.95 3.21
CA ALA A 130 5.03 5.23 3.01
C ALA A 130 6.02 6.37 2.74
N GLU A 131 7.14 6.40 3.47
CA GLU A 131 8.24 7.32 3.25
C GLU A 131 8.79 7.19 1.82
N VAL A 132 9.10 5.97 1.38
CA VAL A 132 9.58 5.70 0.02
C VAL A 132 8.55 6.11 -1.04
N ALA A 133 7.27 5.81 -0.84
CA ALA A 133 6.21 6.22 -1.78
C ALA A 133 6.15 7.76 -1.93
N ARG A 134 6.31 8.50 -0.83
CA ARG A 134 6.34 9.96 -0.85
C ARG A 134 7.61 10.53 -1.48
N GLU A 135 8.77 9.93 -1.23
CA GLU A 135 10.02 10.30 -1.91
C GLU A 135 9.90 10.18 -3.43
N LEU A 136 9.15 9.18 -3.90
CA LEU A 136 8.86 8.95 -5.32
C LEU A 136 7.76 9.87 -5.88
N GLY A 137 7.15 10.72 -5.05
CA GLY A 137 6.10 11.66 -5.45
C GLY A 137 4.71 11.03 -5.62
N CYS A 138 4.48 9.84 -5.10
CA CYS A 138 3.18 9.16 -5.19
C CYS A 138 2.16 9.75 -4.22
N LEU A 139 0.89 9.83 -4.63
CA LEU A 139 -0.22 10.03 -3.68
C LEU A 139 -0.31 8.80 -2.77
N THR A 140 -0.06 8.97 -1.48
CA THR A 140 0.15 7.87 -0.54
C THR A 140 -1.00 7.79 0.46
N VAL A 141 -1.73 6.67 0.44
CA VAL A 141 -2.88 6.43 1.32
C VAL A 141 -2.63 5.20 2.19
N GLY A 142 -2.63 5.39 3.51
CA GLY A 142 -2.58 4.28 4.48
C GLY A 142 -3.99 3.79 4.82
N VAL A 143 -4.24 2.49 4.74
CA VAL A 143 -5.48 1.83 5.18
C VAL A 143 -5.13 0.73 6.16
N VAL A 144 -5.36 0.98 7.45
CA VAL A 144 -4.79 0.13 8.51
C VAL A 144 -5.81 -0.26 9.56
N THR A 145 -5.64 -1.44 10.15
CA THR A 145 -6.52 -1.93 11.20
C THR A 145 -5.91 -1.78 12.59
N LYS A 146 -6.70 -1.37 13.59
CA LYS A 146 -6.31 -1.47 15.01
C LYS A 146 -6.69 -2.84 15.57
N PRO A 147 -5.86 -3.43 16.45
CA PRO A 147 -6.13 -4.75 17.01
C PRO A 147 -7.40 -4.76 17.88
N PHE A 148 -7.97 -5.94 18.11
CA PHE A 148 -9.01 -6.11 19.11
C PHE A 148 -8.48 -5.85 20.52
N LEU A 149 -9.35 -5.42 21.44
CA LEU A 149 -8.95 -5.19 22.83
C LEU A 149 -8.46 -6.46 23.52
N PHE A 150 -8.99 -7.63 23.15
CA PHE A 150 -8.58 -8.93 23.70
C PHE A 150 -7.19 -9.38 23.26
N GLU A 151 -6.59 -8.78 22.21
CA GLU A 151 -5.23 -9.12 21.76
C GLU A 151 -4.14 -8.52 22.69
N GLY A 152 -4.54 -7.73 23.68
CA GLY A 152 -3.69 -7.28 24.78
C GLY A 152 -3.13 -5.87 24.63
N LYS A 153 -2.84 -5.25 25.79
CA LYS A 153 -2.39 -3.85 25.88
C LYS A 153 -1.09 -3.56 25.13
N ARG A 154 -0.15 -4.51 25.11
CA ARG A 154 1.12 -4.35 24.38
C ARG A 154 0.87 -4.15 22.88
N ARG A 155 -0.01 -4.97 22.30
CA ARG A 155 -0.37 -4.89 20.88
C ARG A 155 -1.04 -3.55 20.54
N MET A 156 -1.94 -3.08 21.41
CA MET A 156 -2.57 -1.77 21.24
C MET A 156 -1.56 -0.62 21.31
N ARG A 157 -0.64 -0.63 22.28
CA ARG A 157 0.42 0.41 22.37
C ARG A 157 1.31 0.45 21.13
N ASN A 158 1.71 -0.73 20.63
CA ASN A 158 2.46 -0.83 19.38
C ASN A 158 1.65 -0.25 18.22
N ALA A 159 0.35 -0.56 18.16
CA ALA A 159 -0.52 -0.06 17.11
C ALA A 159 -0.65 1.46 17.12
N ASP A 160 -0.85 2.07 18.29
CA ASP A 160 -0.95 3.52 18.43
C ASP A 160 0.36 4.21 18.00
N ARG A 161 1.53 3.67 18.40
CA ARG A 161 2.84 4.14 17.95
C ARG A 161 2.97 4.05 16.42
N GLY A 162 2.67 2.89 15.82
CA GLY A 162 2.79 2.71 14.38
C GLY A 162 1.86 3.62 13.57
N ILE A 163 0.65 3.87 14.08
CA ILE A 163 -0.31 4.79 13.46
C ILE A 163 0.18 6.23 13.51
N GLU A 164 0.84 6.64 14.59
CA GLU A 164 1.43 7.97 14.69
C GLU A 164 2.57 8.16 13.69
N GLU A 165 3.47 7.18 13.60
CA GLU A 165 4.58 7.22 12.62
C GLU A 165 4.06 7.20 11.18
N LEU A 166 3.15 6.27 10.86
CA LEU A 166 2.58 6.18 9.51
C LEU A 166 1.84 7.47 9.11
N ARG A 167 1.11 8.11 10.05
CA ARG A 167 0.39 9.36 9.78
C ARG A 167 1.31 10.47 9.28
N ARG A 168 2.57 10.51 9.75
CA ARG A 168 3.56 11.50 9.33
C ARG A 168 4.03 11.25 7.89
N GLN A 169 3.90 10.00 7.42
CA GLN A 169 4.42 9.51 6.14
C GLN A 169 3.35 9.27 5.07
N VAL A 170 2.08 9.63 5.29
CA VAL A 170 1.01 9.48 4.29
C VAL A 170 0.24 10.77 4.08
N ASP A 171 -0.35 10.94 2.89
CA ASP A 171 -1.26 12.07 2.60
C ASP A 171 -2.62 11.87 3.27
N THR A 172 -3.06 10.61 3.37
CA THR A 172 -4.32 10.24 4.04
C THR A 172 -4.16 8.94 4.79
N LEU A 173 -4.67 8.88 6.02
CA LEU A 173 -4.66 7.68 6.86
C LEU A 173 -6.09 7.29 7.25
N ILE A 174 -6.54 6.12 6.79
CA ILE A 174 -7.79 5.48 7.17
C ILE A 174 -7.47 4.43 8.23
N THR A 175 -8.01 4.61 9.44
CA THR A 175 -7.84 3.66 10.55
C THR A 175 -9.15 2.95 10.85
N ILE A 176 -9.15 1.62 10.75
CA ILE A 176 -10.32 0.77 10.97
C ILE A 176 -10.15 0.03 12.31
N PRO A 177 -10.94 0.36 13.34
CA PRO A 177 -10.88 -0.38 14.60
C PRO A 177 -11.57 -1.74 14.47
N ASN A 178 -10.83 -2.84 14.65
CA ASN A 178 -11.38 -4.20 14.57
C ASN A 178 -12.56 -4.43 15.51
N GLN A 179 -12.64 -3.70 16.63
CA GLN A 179 -13.78 -3.74 17.55
C GLN A 179 -15.13 -3.50 16.86
N ARG A 180 -15.17 -2.70 15.78
CA ARG A 180 -16.41 -2.46 15.02
C ARG A 180 -16.88 -3.70 14.26
N LEU A 181 -15.98 -4.63 13.92
CA LEU A 181 -16.34 -5.88 13.24
C LEU A 181 -17.20 -6.79 14.13
N LEU A 182 -16.98 -6.80 15.46
CA LEU A 182 -17.80 -7.58 16.40
C LEU A 182 -19.26 -7.13 16.39
N SER A 183 -19.51 -5.83 16.25
CA SER A 183 -20.87 -5.29 16.19
C SER A 183 -21.62 -5.65 14.91
N VAL A 184 -20.89 -6.01 13.85
CA VAL A 184 -21.44 -6.42 12.55
C VAL A 184 -21.56 -7.94 12.46
N ALA A 185 -20.63 -8.69 13.05
CA ALA A 185 -20.61 -10.16 13.04
C ALA A 185 -21.69 -10.80 13.93
N GLY A 186 -22.27 -10.06 14.89
CA GLY A 186 -23.32 -10.54 15.80
C GLY A 186 -24.74 -10.52 15.22
N ARG A 187 -24.92 -10.32 13.91
CA ARG A 187 -26.21 -10.45 13.22
C ARG A 187 -26.12 -11.58 12.20
N ASN A 188 -26.25 -12.81 12.68
CA ASN A 188 -26.72 -13.99 11.93
C ASN A 188 -27.26 -15.00 12.93
#